data_AF-A0A917JPC3-F1
#
_entry.id   AF-A0A917JPC3-F1
#
_cell.length_a   1.000
_cell.length_b   1.000
_cell.length_c   1.000
_cell.angle_alpha   90.00
_cell.angle_beta   90.00
_cell.angle_gamma   90.00
#
_symmetry.space_group_name_H-M   'P 1'
#
loop_
_entity.id
_entity.type
_entity.pdbx_description
1 polymer ?
#
loop_
_entity_poly.entity_id
_entity_poly.type
_entity_poly.pdbx_seq_one_letter_code
_entity_poly.pdbx_strand_id
1 'polypeptide(L)'
;MQSQAHLNVASNNWRAIGLVILCIRFVQGWIFWGGGSRRFIYDPYKLDPYAPQWMANKVQSAMPGMLFDLSPVVSFLLQHFVLLYISIIIFSLLELISGLALIFGFFTRAAALLTAFISVILMILFGWQGSTCMDEWTMAVSNLSIGLTLVLSGSMAYSIDAWLMKKRPEMINKKWFMLLGSAPWSFPTLKKVAIWFFVVTAIFTVGTYDYYRGAVFTPYHAGPVNPNVFHLSLSNAKLLPDDEIQFKMYVDAGPDAVPMYLVRIELRDENNALIEAWPGTELQKLPKQAIQNSYAYNQVRVGQYGLIAPESAEAIIRLNSSKKLNPQKEYQLQVYSVDGRRWDLDLNKRDSSDL
;
A
#
# COMPACT_ATOMS: atom_id res chain seq x y z
N MET A 1 -54.77 12.52 -5.10
CA MET A 1 -54.65 11.08 -4.75
C MET A 1 -53.57 10.35 -5.55
N GLN A 2 -53.51 10.41 -6.89
CA GLN A 2 -52.47 9.72 -7.68
C GLN A 2 -51.03 10.16 -7.35
N SER A 3 -50.77 11.46 -7.12
CA SER A 3 -49.44 11.97 -6.73
C SER A 3 -48.94 11.41 -5.38
N GLN A 4 -49.81 11.25 -4.38
CA GLN A 4 -49.45 10.67 -3.07
C GLN A 4 -49.22 9.16 -3.15
N ALA A 5 -49.96 8.44 -4.00
CA ALA A 5 -49.74 7.02 -4.24
C ALA A 5 -48.38 6.74 -4.90
N HIS A 6 -47.98 7.54 -5.88
CA HIS A 6 -46.65 7.44 -6.50
C HIS A 6 -45.49 7.76 -5.53
N LEU A 7 -45.67 8.74 -4.64
CA LEU A 7 -44.70 9.06 -3.58
C LEU A 7 -44.57 7.91 -2.55
N ASN A 8 -45.68 7.26 -2.18
CA ASN A 8 -45.68 6.11 -1.28
C ASN A 8 -45.01 4.87 -1.89
N VAL A 9 -45.25 4.59 -3.17
CA VAL A 9 -44.60 3.46 -3.88
C VAL A 9 -43.10 3.70 -4.05
N ALA A 10 -42.69 4.91 -4.43
CA ALA A 10 -41.27 5.26 -4.52
C ALA A 10 -40.58 5.15 -3.15
N SER A 11 -41.21 5.66 -2.08
CA SER A 11 -40.76 5.48 -0.69
C SER A 11 -40.57 4.00 -0.32
N ASN A 12 -41.53 3.14 -0.68
CA ASN A 12 -41.47 1.72 -0.34
C ASN A 12 -40.36 0.99 -1.11
N ASN A 13 -40.15 1.30 -2.39
CA ASN A 13 -39.06 0.72 -3.18
C ASN A 13 -37.70 1.05 -2.58
N TRP A 14 -37.49 2.31 -2.18
CA TRP A 14 -36.24 2.73 -1.57
C TRP A 14 -36.02 2.16 -0.16
N ARG A 15 -37.09 1.97 0.62
CA ARG A 15 -37.02 1.24 1.90
C ARG A 15 -36.66 -0.23 1.69
N ALA A 16 -37.23 -0.89 0.68
CA ALA A 16 -36.89 -2.26 0.33
C ALA A 16 -35.41 -2.38 -0.07
N ILE A 17 -34.91 -1.47 -0.91
CA ILE A 17 -33.48 -1.39 -1.25
C ILE A 17 -32.64 -1.22 0.02
N GLY A 18 -33.03 -0.30 0.91
CA GLY A 18 -32.35 -0.07 2.18
C GLY A 18 -32.30 -1.29 3.10
N LEU A 19 -33.33 -2.15 3.09
CA LEU A 19 -33.34 -3.42 3.82
C LEU A 19 -32.40 -4.45 3.18
N VAL A 20 -32.40 -4.55 1.85
CA VAL A 20 -31.54 -5.49 1.10
C VAL A 20 -30.06 -5.19 1.30
N ILE A 21 -29.67 -3.91 1.31
CA ILE A 21 -28.27 -3.48 1.48
C ILE A 21 -27.85 -3.34 2.94
N LEU A 22 -28.69 -3.68 3.93
CA LEU A 22 -28.39 -3.45 5.34
C LEU A 22 -27.13 -4.19 5.81
N CYS A 23 -26.99 -5.47 5.42
CA CYS A 23 -25.79 -6.26 5.73
C CYS A 23 -24.54 -5.65 5.09
N ILE A 24 -24.64 -5.22 3.83
CA ILE A 24 -23.56 -4.58 3.10
C ILE A 24 -23.12 -3.28 3.80
N ARG A 25 -24.09 -2.44 4.20
CA ARG A 25 -23.85 -1.19 4.92
C ARG A 25 -23.12 -1.44 6.24
N PHE A 26 -23.61 -2.42 7.02
CA PHE A 26 -23.01 -2.76 8.30
C PHE A 26 -21.58 -3.30 8.14
N VAL A 27 -21.37 -4.27 7.23
CA VAL A 27 -20.05 -4.89 7.02
C VAL A 27 -19.04 -3.86 6.49
N GLN A 28 -19.41 -3.04 5.50
CA GLN A 28 -18.54 -1.95 5.04
C GLN A 28 -18.20 -1.01 6.20
N GLY A 29 -19.20 -0.58 6.97
CA GLY A 29 -18.97 0.26 8.13
C GLY A 29 -18.04 -0.37 9.16
N TRP A 30 -18.19 -1.68 9.40
CA TRP A 30 -17.36 -2.43 10.32
C TRP A 30 -15.90 -2.57 9.86
N ILE A 31 -15.65 -2.79 8.56
CA ILE A 31 -14.29 -2.87 8.01
C ILE A 31 -13.53 -1.56 8.27
N PHE A 32 -14.14 -0.42 7.93
CA PHE A 32 -13.50 0.89 8.08
C PHE A 32 -13.42 1.33 9.55
N TRP A 33 -14.47 1.09 10.34
CA TRP A 33 -14.43 1.33 11.77
C TRP A 33 -13.37 0.46 12.45
N GLY A 34 -13.26 -0.81 12.06
CA GLY A 34 -12.25 -1.75 12.56
C GLY A 34 -10.84 -1.29 12.24
N GLY A 35 -10.61 -0.79 11.02
CA GLY A 35 -9.32 -0.21 10.62
C GLY A 35 -8.89 0.95 11.52
N GLY A 36 -9.76 1.95 11.70
CA GLY A 36 -9.48 3.11 12.53
C GLY A 36 -9.43 2.79 14.03
N SER A 37 -10.39 2.03 14.56
CA SER A 37 -10.48 1.69 15.99
C SER A 37 -9.35 0.76 16.43
N ARG A 38 -8.89 -0.16 15.57
CA ARG A 38 -7.69 -0.95 15.84
C ARG A 38 -6.49 -0.05 16.08
N ARG A 39 -6.33 1.03 15.33
CA ARG A 39 -5.19 1.95 15.47
C ARG A 39 -5.33 2.91 16.65
N PHE A 40 -6.53 3.38 16.95
CA PHE A 40 -6.73 4.36 18.03
C PHE A 40 -7.01 3.74 19.41
N ILE A 41 -7.56 2.53 19.47
CA ILE A 41 -8.14 1.96 20.69
C ILE A 41 -7.51 0.61 21.03
N TYR A 42 -7.55 -0.35 20.10
CA TYR A 42 -7.23 -1.75 20.44
C TYR A 42 -5.75 -2.11 20.30
N ASP A 43 -5.03 -1.45 19.40
CA ASP A 43 -3.61 -1.70 19.09
C ASP A 43 -2.91 -0.37 18.75
N PRO A 44 -2.78 0.54 19.74
CA PRO A 44 -2.23 1.88 19.55
C PRO A 44 -0.75 1.89 19.16
N TYR A 45 -0.04 0.76 19.30
CA TYR A 45 1.33 0.61 18.80
C TYR A 45 1.44 0.78 17.28
N LYS A 46 0.34 0.61 16.54
CA LYS A 46 0.28 0.95 15.12
C LYS A 46 0.44 2.44 14.84
N LEU A 47 0.19 3.27 15.85
CA LEU A 47 0.38 4.72 15.82
C LEU A 47 1.60 5.20 16.64
N ASP A 48 2.43 4.29 17.15
CA ASP A 48 3.67 4.62 17.85
C ASP A 48 4.86 4.58 16.88
N PRO A 49 5.53 5.71 16.60
CA PRO A 49 6.70 5.77 15.72
C PRO A 49 7.88 4.86 16.11
N TYR A 50 7.94 4.46 17.37
CA TYR A 50 9.03 3.63 17.90
C TYR A 50 8.66 2.15 17.94
N ALA A 51 7.41 1.80 17.67
CA ALA A 51 6.96 0.41 17.68
C ALA A 51 7.28 -0.30 16.35
N PRO A 52 7.61 -1.61 16.39
CA PRO A 52 7.80 -2.40 15.17
C PRO A 52 6.56 -2.45 14.26
N GLN A 53 5.37 -2.26 14.85
CA GLN A 53 4.09 -2.30 14.16
C GLN A 53 3.64 -0.92 13.64
N TRP A 54 4.50 0.09 13.74
CA TRP A 54 4.25 1.45 13.25
C TRP A 54 3.82 1.45 11.79
N MET A 55 2.78 2.21 11.47
CA MET A 55 2.16 2.18 10.14
C MET A 55 3.11 2.64 9.02
N ALA A 56 4.14 3.45 9.30
CA ALA A 56 5.08 3.85 8.25
C ALA A 56 5.87 2.67 7.68
N ASN A 57 6.06 1.58 8.43
CA ASN A 57 6.67 0.35 7.90
C ASN A 57 5.83 -0.23 6.75
N LYS A 58 4.49 -0.20 6.89
CA LYS A 58 3.54 -0.57 5.82
C LYS A 58 3.53 0.46 4.68
N VAL A 59 3.60 1.76 4.98
CA VAL A 59 3.66 2.79 3.92
C VAL A 59 4.93 2.64 3.09
N GLN A 60 6.07 2.33 3.71
CA GLN A 60 7.31 2.06 3.01
C GLN A 60 7.23 0.78 2.17
N SER A 61 6.68 -0.32 2.72
CA SER A 61 6.54 -1.57 1.98
C SER A 61 5.74 -1.44 0.68
N ALA A 62 4.84 -0.46 0.58
CA ALA A 62 4.04 -0.19 -0.61
C ALA A 62 4.85 0.29 -1.83
N MET A 63 6.02 0.90 -1.63
CA MET A 63 6.74 1.65 -2.66
C MET A 63 7.08 0.85 -3.94
N PRO A 64 7.62 -0.39 -3.87
CA PRO A 64 8.18 -1.03 -5.05
C PRO A 64 7.19 -1.24 -6.21
N GLY A 65 5.97 -1.72 -5.93
CA GLY A 65 4.98 -2.07 -6.96
C GLY A 65 3.79 -1.10 -7.08
N MET A 66 3.94 0.13 -6.57
CA MET A 66 2.88 1.14 -6.56
C MET A 66 2.42 1.53 -7.97
N LEU A 67 1.11 1.73 -8.15
CA LEU A 67 0.58 2.22 -9.43
C LEU A 67 1.00 3.67 -9.70
N PHE A 68 1.20 3.98 -10.99
CA PHE A 68 1.56 5.31 -11.51
C PHE A 68 2.93 5.83 -11.07
N ASP A 69 3.81 4.96 -10.58
CA ASP A 69 5.16 5.32 -10.10
C ASP A 69 5.13 6.47 -9.08
N LEU A 70 4.23 6.37 -8.10
CA LEU A 70 4.13 7.35 -7.00
C LEU A 70 5.20 7.15 -5.92
N SER A 71 6.19 6.30 -6.17
CA SER A 71 7.35 6.06 -5.30
C SER A 71 8.04 7.35 -4.84
N PRO A 72 8.26 8.38 -5.69
CA PRO A 72 8.86 9.64 -5.25
C PRO A 72 8.00 10.41 -4.25
N VAL A 73 6.67 10.36 -4.39
CA VAL A 73 5.73 11.03 -3.48
C VAL A 73 5.76 10.36 -2.11
N VAL A 74 5.77 9.03 -2.08
CA VAL A 74 5.85 8.28 -0.83
C VAL A 74 7.23 8.40 -0.19
N SER A 75 8.30 8.38 -0.99
CA SER A 75 9.67 8.65 -0.53
C SER A 75 9.76 10.02 0.15
N PHE A 76 9.22 11.07 -0.48
CA PHE A 76 9.13 12.40 0.13
C PHE A 76 8.37 12.36 1.45
N LEU A 77 7.21 11.70 1.50
CA LEU A 77 6.43 11.58 2.73
C LEU A 77 7.21 10.89 3.85
N LEU A 78 7.90 9.78 3.55
CA LEU A 78 8.68 9.01 4.52
C LEU A 78 9.86 9.80 5.09
N GLN A 79 10.44 10.71 4.31
CA GLN A 79 11.51 11.61 4.76
C GLN A 79 10.99 12.79 5.60
N HIS A 80 9.69 13.09 5.56
CA HIS A 80 9.06 14.20 6.30
C HIS A 80 8.16 13.68 7.42
N PHE A 81 8.76 13.34 8.56
CA PHE A 81 8.08 12.69 9.69
C PHE A 81 6.76 13.37 10.13
N VAL A 82 6.75 14.69 10.31
CA VAL A 82 5.55 15.43 10.75
C VAL A 82 4.40 15.26 9.76
N LEU A 83 4.69 15.38 8.46
CA LEU A 83 3.70 15.23 7.41
C LEU A 83 3.17 13.79 7.34
N LEU A 84 4.07 12.80 7.42
CA LEU A 84 3.72 11.38 7.47
C LEU A 84 2.82 11.05 8.66
N TYR A 85 3.22 11.48 9.85
CA TYR A 85 2.49 11.22 11.08
C TYR A 85 1.07 11.80 11.02
N ILE A 86 0.93 13.08 10.63
CA ILE A 86 -0.37 13.72 10.45
C ILE A 86 -1.20 12.98 9.39
N SER A 87 -0.60 12.58 8.27
CA SER A 87 -1.30 11.86 7.21
C SER A 87 -1.86 10.52 7.68
N ILE A 88 -1.09 9.75 8.46
CA ILE A 88 -1.53 8.47 9.04
C ILE A 88 -2.69 8.68 10.02
N ILE A 89 -2.62 9.71 10.86
CA ILE A 89 -3.69 10.05 11.81
C ILE A 89 -4.97 10.45 11.08
N ILE A 90 -4.88 11.36 10.09
CA ILE A 90 -6.03 11.80 9.29
C ILE A 90 -6.64 10.62 8.54
N PHE A 91 -5.83 9.80 7.88
CA PHE A 91 -6.30 8.61 7.16
C PHE A 91 -7.06 7.66 8.11
N SER A 92 -6.48 7.37 9.27
CA SER A 92 -7.11 6.50 10.29
C SER A 92 -8.41 7.10 10.85
N LEU A 93 -8.46 8.42 11.00
CA LEU A 93 -9.66 9.12 11.48
C LEU A 93 -10.78 9.09 10.43
N LEU A 94 -10.45 9.26 9.16
CA LEU A 94 -11.41 9.16 8.05
C LEU A 94 -11.99 7.74 7.96
N GLU A 95 -11.17 6.70 8.12
CA GLU A 95 -11.64 5.32 8.22
C GLU A 95 -12.59 5.14 9.41
N LEU A 96 -12.20 5.61 10.61
CA LEU A 96 -13.02 5.48 11.81
C LEU A 96 -14.38 6.17 11.67
N ILE A 97 -14.39 7.43 11.24
CA ILE A 97 -15.60 8.25 11.14
C ILE A 97 -16.51 7.71 10.03
N SER A 98 -15.97 7.39 8.85
CA SER A 98 -16.77 6.81 7.77
C SER A 98 -17.37 5.47 8.14
N GLY A 99 -16.61 4.62 8.86
CA GLY A 99 -17.10 3.35 9.40
C GLY A 99 -18.28 3.51 10.34
N LEU A 100 -18.16 4.38 11.36
CA LEU A 100 -19.26 4.68 12.28
C LEU A 100 -20.48 5.27 11.56
N ALA A 101 -20.23 6.21 10.64
CA ALA A 101 -21.28 6.83 9.84
C ALA A 101 -22.07 5.78 9.04
N LEU A 102 -21.41 4.78 8.45
CA LEU A 102 -22.08 3.68 7.75
C LEU A 102 -22.82 2.73 8.68
N ILE A 103 -22.24 2.35 9.83
CA ILE A 103 -22.89 1.48 10.82
C ILE A 103 -24.26 2.06 11.21
N PHE A 104 -24.30 3.35 11.55
CA PHE A 104 -25.52 4.05 11.95
C PHE A 104 -26.36 4.58 10.77
N GLY A 105 -25.84 4.54 9.55
CA GLY A 105 -26.49 5.11 8.36
C GLY A 105 -26.70 6.63 8.48
N PHE A 106 -25.65 7.35 8.85
CA PHE A 106 -25.58 8.81 8.93
C PHE A 106 -24.76 9.34 7.76
N PHE A 107 -25.35 10.20 6.92
CA PHE A 107 -24.73 10.65 5.67
C PHE A 107 -24.18 9.48 4.84
N THR A 108 -25.03 8.47 4.64
CA THR A 108 -24.61 7.17 4.09
C THR A 108 -23.87 7.31 2.77
N ARG A 109 -24.33 8.19 1.85
CA ARG A 109 -23.68 8.37 0.55
C ARG A 109 -22.32 9.03 0.67
N ALA A 110 -22.17 10.03 1.53
CA ALA A 110 -20.88 10.68 1.76
C ALA A 110 -19.87 9.71 2.38
N ALA A 111 -20.28 8.97 3.41
CA ALA A 111 -19.44 7.97 4.06
C ALA A 111 -19.06 6.85 3.08
N ALA A 112 -20.03 6.35 2.30
CA ALA A 112 -19.78 5.33 1.29
C ALA A 112 -18.80 5.81 0.21
N LEU A 113 -18.97 7.04 -0.30
CA LEU A 113 -18.07 7.64 -1.29
C LEU A 113 -16.64 7.78 -0.72
N LEU A 114 -16.51 8.19 0.54
CA LEU A 114 -15.22 8.26 1.22
C LEU A 114 -14.57 6.87 1.33
N THR A 115 -15.32 5.83 1.72
CA THR A 115 -14.79 4.46 1.77
C THR A 115 -14.39 3.92 0.38
N ALA A 116 -15.16 4.26 -0.66
CA ALA A 116 -14.83 3.92 -2.04
C ALA A 116 -13.53 4.61 -2.49
N PHE A 117 -13.37 5.89 -2.18
CA PHE A 117 -12.17 6.66 -2.48
C PHE A 117 -10.94 6.11 -1.75
N ILE A 118 -11.06 5.81 -0.46
CA ILE A 118 -9.99 5.17 0.31
C ILE A 118 -9.61 3.82 -0.33
N SER A 119 -10.58 3.05 -0.80
CA SER A 119 -10.32 1.77 -1.47
C SER A 119 -9.52 1.94 -2.78
N VAL A 120 -9.76 3.01 -3.54
CA VAL A 120 -8.95 3.35 -4.72
C VAL A 120 -7.53 3.72 -4.33
N ILE A 121 -7.34 4.51 -3.27
CA ILE A 121 -5.99 4.84 -2.77
C ILE A 121 -5.26 3.57 -2.32
N LEU A 122 -5.92 2.68 -1.57
CA LEU A 122 -5.34 1.42 -1.12
C LEU A 122 -4.96 0.53 -2.30
N MET A 123 -5.77 0.48 -3.37
CA MET A 123 -5.40 -0.22 -4.59
C MET A 123 -4.12 0.32 -5.22
N ILE A 124 -3.98 1.66 -5.28
CA ILE A 124 -2.82 2.32 -5.88
C ILE A 124 -1.56 2.00 -5.10
N LEU A 125 -1.63 2.06 -3.76
CA LEU A 125 -0.48 1.83 -2.89
C LEU A 125 -0.13 0.34 -2.77
N PHE A 126 -1.15 -0.50 -2.55
CA PHE A 126 -0.96 -1.86 -2.03
C PHE A 126 -1.50 -2.95 -2.96
N GLY A 127 -2.17 -2.62 -4.07
CA GLY A 127 -2.84 -3.62 -4.91
C GLY A 127 -1.92 -4.69 -5.51
N TRP A 128 -0.61 -4.43 -5.56
CA TRP A 128 0.40 -5.38 -6.02
C TRP A 128 0.83 -6.37 -4.92
N GLN A 129 0.65 -6.01 -3.64
CA GLN A 129 0.96 -6.86 -2.50
C GLN A 129 -0.08 -8.00 -2.38
N GLY A 130 0.27 -9.03 -1.61
CA GLY A 130 -0.55 -10.22 -1.41
C GLY A 130 0.04 -11.44 -2.10
N SER A 131 0.80 -12.22 -1.33
CA SER A 131 1.53 -13.41 -1.77
C SER A 131 0.61 -14.57 -2.17
N THR A 132 -0.51 -14.74 -1.46
CA THR A 132 -1.36 -15.93 -1.57
C THR A 132 -2.66 -15.74 -2.35
N CYS A 133 -3.43 -14.66 -2.11
CA CYS A 133 -4.75 -14.49 -2.72
C CYS A 133 -4.97 -13.11 -3.36
N MET A 134 -3.90 -12.35 -3.64
CA MET A 134 -4.01 -10.93 -4.00
C MET A 134 -4.91 -10.19 -3.00
N ASP A 135 -4.60 -10.38 -1.72
CA ASP A 135 -5.47 -10.03 -0.60
C ASP A 135 -5.84 -8.54 -0.66
N GLU A 136 -4.84 -7.69 -0.91
CA GLU A 136 -4.95 -6.24 -1.03
C GLU A 136 -5.78 -5.80 -2.25
N TRP A 137 -5.54 -6.39 -3.43
CA TRP A 137 -6.32 -6.11 -4.63
C TRP A 137 -7.80 -6.49 -4.43
N THR A 138 -8.04 -7.71 -3.94
CA THR A 138 -9.38 -8.29 -3.76
C THR A 138 -10.20 -7.46 -2.77
N MET A 139 -9.57 -7.07 -1.65
CA MET A 139 -10.18 -6.20 -0.66
C MET A 139 -10.51 -4.83 -1.26
N ALA A 140 -9.60 -4.22 -2.01
CA ALA A 140 -9.79 -2.89 -2.58
C ALA A 140 -10.90 -2.85 -3.64
N VAL A 141 -10.95 -3.78 -4.60
CA VAL A 141 -12.03 -3.81 -5.61
C VAL A 141 -13.40 -4.13 -5.00
N SER A 142 -13.43 -5.02 -4.01
CA SER A 142 -14.67 -5.40 -3.32
C SER A 142 -15.23 -4.21 -2.52
N ASN A 143 -14.39 -3.54 -1.74
CA ASN A 143 -14.79 -2.36 -0.96
C ASN A 143 -15.17 -1.17 -1.84
N LEU A 144 -14.54 -1.01 -3.02
CA LEU A 144 -14.96 -0.04 -4.03
C LEU A 144 -16.37 -0.35 -4.53
N SER A 145 -16.63 -1.58 -4.97
CA SER A 145 -17.94 -2.01 -5.46
C SER A 145 -19.04 -1.85 -4.40
N ILE A 146 -18.75 -2.25 -3.16
CA ILE A 146 -19.65 -2.08 -2.02
C ILE A 146 -19.92 -0.59 -1.75
N GLY A 147 -18.87 0.23 -1.68
CA GLY A 147 -19.00 1.67 -1.46
C GLY A 147 -19.86 2.33 -2.52
N LEU A 148 -19.61 2.07 -3.81
CA LEU A 148 -20.41 2.62 -4.91
C LEU A 148 -21.86 2.13 -4.87
N THR A 149 -22.09 0.86 -4.51
CA THR A 149 -23.46 0.33 -4.30
C THR A 149 -24.20 1.10 -3.20
N LEU A 150 -23.52 1.39 -2.08
CA LEU A 150 -24.09 2.18 -0.98
C LEU A 150 -24.33 3.65 -1.36
N VAL A 151 -23.50 4.23 -2.25
CA VAL A 151 -23.77 5.57 -2.82
C VAL A 151 -25.06 5.55 -3.64
N LEU A 152 -25.27 4.53 -4.48
CA LEU A 152 -26.47 4.41 -5.30
C LEU A 152 -27.73 4.18 -4.45
N SER A 153 -27.65 3.25 -3.49
CA SER A 153 -28.80 2.86 -2.67
C SER A 153 -29.15 3.88 -1.59
N GLY A 154 -28.16 4.62 -1.08
CA GLY A 154 -28.28 5.27 0.23
C GLY A 154 -28.65 4.26 1.32
N SER A 155 -29.24 4.75 2.41
CA SER A 155 -29.86 3.90 3.43
C SER A 155 -31.15 4.49 3.98
N MET A 156 -32.29 3.93 3.57
CA MET A 156 -33.62 4.36 3.99
C MET A 156 -34.32 3.42 4.99
N ALA A 157 -33.60 2.40 5.47
CA ALA A 157 -34.08 1.49 6.51
C ALA A 157 -33.05 1.41 7.65
N TYR A 158 -33.54 1.44 8.89
CA TYR A 158 -32.72 1.36 10.11
C TYR A 158 -31.47 2.26 10.06
N SER A 159 -31.68 3.54 9.76
CA SER A 159 -30.60 4.54 9.58
C SER A 159 -30.97 5.87 10.23
N ILE A 160 -29.96 6.62 10.67
CA ILE A 160 -30.13 8.00 11.15
C ILE A 160 -30.65 8.89 10.02
N ASP A 161 -30.23 8.68 8.77
CA ASP A 161 -30.74 9.41 7.61
C ASP A 161 -32.26 9.24 7.45
N ALA A 162 -32.78 8.01 7.61
CA ALA A 162 -34.22 7.74 7.56
C ALA A 162 -34.97 8.39 8.73
N TRP A 163 -34.39 8.34 9.93
CA TRP A 163 -34.94 9.02 11.11
C TRP A 163 -34.99 10.54 10.91
N LEU A 164 -33.95 11.14 10.32
CA LEU A 164 -33.89 12.57 10.04
C LEU A 164 -34.93 13.00 9.02
N MET A 165 -35.15 12.22 7.96
CA MET A 165 -36.22 12.47 6.99
C MET A 165 -37.62 12.34 7.60
N LYS A 166 -37.81 11.39 8.54
CA LYS A 166 -39.08 11.26 9.27
C LYS A 166 -39.35 12.46 10.18
N LYS A 167 -38.32 12.95 10.87
CA LYS A 167 -38.43 14.08 11.81
C LYS A 167 -38.50 15.44 11.10
N ARG A 168 -37.83 15.59 9.96
CA ARG A 168 -37.78 16.81 9.15
C ARG A 168 -38.01 16.49 7.66
N PRO A 169 -39.27 16.42 7.20
CA PRO A 169 -39.60 16.07 5.82
C PRO A 169 -38.98 16.99 4.76
N GLU A 170 -38.72 18.26 5.12
CA GLU A 170 -38.06 19.24 4.25
C GLU A 170 -36.67 18.81 3.77
N MET A 171 -35.99 17.92 4.52
CA MET A 171 -34.65 17.42 4.20
C MET A 171 -34.63 16.68 2.85
N ILE A 172 -35.72 16.03 2.47
CA ILE A 172 -35.85 15.27 1.22
C ILE A 172 -35.63 16.18 0.00
N ASN A 173 -36.04 17.45 0.09
CA ASN A 173 -35.96 18.40 -1.01
C ASN A 173 -34.63 19.17 -1.05
N LYS A 174 -33.76 19.02 -0.04
CA LYS A 174 -32.49 19.74 0.01
C LYS A 174 -31.44 19.04 -0.85
N LYS A 175 -30.88 19.75 -1.84
CA LYS A 175 -29.87 19.22 -2.77
C LYS A 175 -28.66 18.58 -2.10
N TRP A 176 -28.14 19.21 -1.05
CA TRP A 176 -26.99 18.69 -0.31
C TRP A 176 -27.30 17.37 0.40
N PHE A 177 -28.53 17.20 0.93
CA PHE A 177 -28.95 15.96 1.59
C PHE A 177 -29.30 14.87 0.57
N MET A 178 -29.78 15.24 -0.62
CA MET A 178 -29.88 14.32 -1.76
C MET A 178 -28.52 13.78 -2.19
N LEU A 179 -27.47 14.60 -2.14
CA LEU A 179 -26.12 14.18 -2.52
C LEU A 179 -25.42 13.36 -1.43
N LEU A 180 -25.46 13.83 -0.18
CA LEU A 180 -24.65 13.28 0.92
C LEU A 180 -25.41 12.28 1.80
N GLY A 181 -26.71 12.50 1.98
CA GLY A 181 -27.59 11.67 2.78
C GLY A 181 -28.28 10.61 1.95
N SER A 182 -29.37 10.06 2.48
CA SER A 182 -30.08 8.92 1.89
C SER A 182 -31.41 9.30 1.22
N ALA A 183 -31.59 10.54 0.75
CA ALA A 183 -32.84 10.90 0.08
C ALA A 183 -33.04 10.15 -1.25
N PRO A 184 -34.28 9.83 -1.65
CA PRO A 184 -34.58 9.19 -2.93
C PRO A 184 -34.02 9.93 -4.14
N TRP A 185 -33.34 9.23 -5.03
CA TRP A 185 -33.00 9.76 -6.35
C TRP A 185 -34.11 9.46 -7.36
N SER A 186 -34.19 10.28 -8.41
CA SER A 186 -35.03 9.96 -9.56
C SER A 186 -34.47 8.74 -10.28
N PHE A 187 -35.33 7.92 -10.88
CA PHE A 187 -34.90 6.74 -11.63
C PHE A 187 -33.92 7.08 -12.78
N PRO A 188 -34.12 8.15 -13.58
CA PRO A 188 -33.14 8.54 -14.60
C PRO A 188 -31.76 8.86 -14.02
N THR A 189 -31.70 9.57 -12.89
CA THR A 189 -30.43 9.87 -12.19
C THR A 189 -29.77 8.59 -11.72
N LEU A 190 -30.52 7.72 -11.03
CA LEU A 190 -30.03 6.45 -10.51
C LEU A 190 -29.47 5.58 -11.65
N LYS A 191 -30.23 5.42 -12.74
CA LYS A 191 -29.80 4.64 -13.91
C LYS A 191 -28.50 5.19 -14.51
N LYS A 192 -28.42 6.51 -14.73
CA LYS A 192 -27.24 7.15 -15.32
C LYS A 192 -25.99 6.94 -14.46
N VAL A 193 -26.10 7.20 -13.15
CA VAL A 193 -24.97 7.06 -12.21
C VAL A 193 -24.60 5.58 -12.04
N ALA A 194 -25.57 4.67 -11.97
CA ALA A 194 -25.30 3.23 -11.85
C ALA A 194 -24.54 2.68 -13.04
N ILE A 195 -24.92 3.04 -14.27
CA ILE A 195 -24.20 2.65 -15.49
C ILE A 195 -22.77 3.20 -15.46
N TRP A 196 -22.61 4.46 -15.04
CA TRP A 196 -21.28 5.07 -14.95
C TRP A 196 -20.39 4.38 -13.91
N PHE A 197 -20.90 4.12 -12.70
CA PHE A 197 -20.19 3.34 -11.68
C PHE A 197 -19.86 1.92 -12.14
N PHE A 198 -20.78 1.26 -12.85
CA PHE A 198 -20.51 -0.05 -13.42
C PHE A 198 -19.32 -0.01 -14.40
N VAL A 199 -19.34 0.92 -15.37
CA VAL A 199 -18.25 1.07 -16.35
C VAL A 199 -16.92 1.36 -15.66
N VAL A 200 -16.89 2.32 -14.72
CA VAL A 200 -15.68 2.67 -13.97
C VAL A 200 -15.17 1.49 -13.15
N THR A 201 -16.05 0.80 -12.43
CA THR A 201 -15.67 -0.36 -11.60
C THR A 201 -15.16 -1.52 -12.46
N ALA A 202 -15.80 -1.77 -13.60
CA ALA A 202 -15.37 -2.82 -14.53
C ALA A 202 -14.00 -2.51 -15.11
N ILE A 203 -13.78 -1.30 -15.63
CA ILE A 203 -12.47 -0.87 -16.15
C ILE A 203 -11.41 -0.94 -15.05
N PHE A 204 -11.71 -0.43 -13.86
CA PHE A 204 -10.77 -0.41 -12.74
C PHE A 204 -10.40 -1.83 -12.29
N THR A 205 -11.39 -2.71 -12.11
CA THR A 205 -11.18 -4.09 -11.67
C THR A 205 -10.40 -4.87 -12.73
N VAL A 206 -10.87 -4.88 -13.98
CA VAL A 206 -10.23 -5.65 -15.05
C VAL A 206 -8.85 -5.10 -15.39
N GLY A 207 -8.71 -3.77 -15.46
CA GLY A 207 -7.44 -3.12 -15.80
C GLY A 207 -6.38 -3.31 -14.72
N THR A 208 -6.72 -3.16 -13.45
CA THR A 208 -5.76 -3.41 -12.36
C THR A 208 -5.42 -4.89 -12.23
N TYR A 209 -6.38 -5.79 -12.47
CA TYR A 209 -6.10 -7.23 -12.48
C TYR A 209 -5.12 -7.62 -13.60
N ASP A 210 -5.38 -7.18 -14.83
CA ASP A 210 -4.49 -7.46 -15.96
C ASP A 210 -3.12 -6.81 -15.77
N TYR A 211 -3.04 -5.64 -15.15
CA TYR A 211 -1.77 -5.02 -14.81
C TYR A 211 -0.96 -5.83 -13.78
N TYR A 212 -1.60 -6.40 -12.75
CA TYR A 212 -0.90 -7.12 -11.68
C TYR A 212 -0.69 -8.61 -11.95
N ARG A 213 -1.52 -9.24 -12.78
CA ARG A 213 -1.45 -10.69 -13.04
C ARG A 213 -1.57 -11.07 -14.50
N GLY A 214 -1.92 -10.14 -15.38
CA GLY A 214 -2.33 -10.44 -16.74
C GLY A 214 -3.59 -11.31 -16.76
N ALA A 215 -3.61 -12.26 -17.69
CA ALA A 215 -4.66 -13.25 -17.94
C ALA A 215 -6.00 -12.69 -18.44
N VAL A 216 -6.08 -11.41 -18.78
CA VAL A 216 -7.25 -10.82 -19.47
C VAL A 216 -6.87 -10.42 -20.89
N PHE A 217 -5.93 -9.49 -21.02
CA PHE A 217 -5.40 -8.99 -22.27
C PHE A 217 -3.96 -9.42 -22.51
N THR A 218 -3.23 -9.78 -21.45
CA THR A 218 -1.84 -10.27 -21.52
C THR A 218 -1.72 -11.70 -20.97
N PRO A 219 -0.67 -12.47 -21.31
CA PRO A 219 -0.39 -13.75 -20.66
C PRO A 219 -0.21 -13.59 -19.14
N TYR A 220 -0.48 -14.65 -18.38
CA TYR A 220 -0.28 -14.62 -16.93
C TYR A 220 1.17 -14.27 -16.56
N HIS A 221 1.34 -13.35 -15.62
CA HIS A 221 2.63 -12.98 -15.05
C HIS A 221 2.51 -12.66 -13.55
N ALA A 222 3.62 -12.71 -12.82
CA ALA A 222 3.62 -12.50 -11.36
C ALA A 222 3.61 -11.01 -10.95
N GLY A 223 3.06 -10.13 -11.79
CA GLY A 223 3.07 -8.66 -11.63
C GLY A 223 4.31 -7.98 -12.18
N PRO A 224 4.33 -6.64 -12.25
CA PRO A 224 5.55 -5.88 -12.54
C PRO A 224 6.57 -6.03 -11.39
N VAL A 225 6.08 -6.25 -10.17
CA VAL A 225 6.86 -6.59 -8.98
C VAL A 225 6.25 -7.85 -8.36
N ASN A 226 7.10 -8.78 -7.95
CA ASN A 226 6.66 -10.09 -7.47
C ASN A 226 6.58 -10.14 -5.92
N PRO A 227 5.38 -10.23 -5.31
CA PRO A 227 5.23 -10.27 -3.85
C PRO A 227 5.63 -11.61 -3.23
N ASN A 228 5.91 -12.64 -4.03
CA ASN A 228 6.28 -13.98 -3.54
C ASN A 228 7.79 -14.20 -3.51
N VAL A 229 8.52 -13.34 -4.20
CA VAL A 229 9.90 -13.61 -4.58
C VAL A 229 10.71 -12.37 -4.33
N PHE A 230 11.70 -12.51 -3.44
CA PHE A 230 12.64 -11.45 -3.18
C PHE A 230 13.43 -11.06 -4.44
N HIS A 231 13.50 -9.76 -4.69
CA HIS A 231 14.39 -9.13 -5.66
C HIS A 231 15.20 -8.04 -4.95
N LEU A 232 16.43 -7.85 -5.42
CA LEU A 232 17.39 -6.91 -4.88
C LEU A 232 17.97 -6.10 -6.03
N SER A 233 17.77 -4.80 -5.99
CA SER A 233 18.45 -3.86 -6.88
C SER A 233 19.74 -3.40 -6.23
N LEU A 234 20.86 -3.69 -6.90
CA LEU A 234 22.20 -3.25 -6.51
C LEU A 234 22.63 -2.15 -7.47
N SER A 235 23.15 -1.03 -6.96
CA SER A 235 23.54 0.11 -7.79
C SER A 235 24.67 0.94 -7.17
N ASN A 236 25.24 1.85 -7.94
CA ASN A 236 26.22 2.84 -7.48
C ASN A 236 27.40 2.25 -6.71
N ALA A 237 27.92 1.10 -7.14
CA ALA A 237 29.14 0.53 -6.59
C ALA A 237 30.33 1.45 -6.89
N LYS A 238 31.08 1.79 -5.86
CA LYS A 238 32.26 2.64 -5.92
C LYS A 238 33.34 2.06 -5.01
N LEU A 239 34.59 2.07 -5.49
CA LEU A 239 35.77 1.88 -4.66
C LEU A 239 36.20 3.24 -4.09
N LEU A 240 36.11 3.39 -2.77
CA LEU A 240 36.57 4.56 -2.03
C LEU A 240 38.06 4.42 -1.68
N PRO A 241 38.74 5.50 -1.24
CA PRO A 241 40.06 5.40 -0.61
C PRO A 241 40.04 4.41 0.57
N ASP A 242 41.20 3.86 0.93
CA ASP A 242 41.36 2.88 2.02
C ASP A 242 40.71 1.51 1.76
N ASP A 243 40.54 1.13 0.49
CA ASP A 243 40.00 -0.16 0.08
C ASP A 243 38.55 -0.40 0.59
N GLU A 244 37.81 0.68 0.83
CA GLU A 244 36.39 0.64 1.21
C GLU A 244 35.51 0.54 -0.04
N ILE A 245 34.59 -0.41 -0.03
CA ILE A 245 33.63 -0.64 -1.10
C ILE A 245 32.28 -0.10 -0.65
N GLN A 246 31.75 0.86 -1.40
CA GLN A 246 30.42 1.40 -1.17
C GLN A 246 29.48 0.97 -2.29
N PHE A 247 28.28 0.50 -1.95
CA PHE A 247 27.23 0.24 -2.93
C PHE A 247 25.85 0.52 -2.33
N LYS A 248 24.88 0.82 -3.19
CA LYS A 248 23.48 1.01 -2.80
C LYS A 248 22.73 -0.30 -3.03
N MET A 249 21.87 -0.64 -2.07
CA MET A 249 21.04 -1.82 -2.07
C MET A 249 19.59 -1.43 -1.81
N TYR A 250 18.65 -1.97 -2.60
CA TYR A 250 17.22 -1.76 -2.44
C TYR A 250 16.45 -3.07 -2.63
N VAL A 251 15.66 -3.46 -1.64
CA VAL A 251 14.75 -4.63 -1.73
C VAL A 251 13.47 -4.20 -2.44
N ASP A 252 13.44 -4.36 -3.76
CA ASP A 252 12.40 -3.86 -4.66
C ASP A 252 11.35 -4.92 -5.05
N ALA A 253 11.41 -6.12 -4.46
CA ALA A 253 10.31 -7.08 -4.49
C ALA A 253 10.44 -8.06 -3.32
N GLY A 254 9.31 -8.66 -2.91
CA GLY A 254 9.29 -9.80 -2.00
C GLY A 254 8.08 -9.81 -1.08
N PRO A 255 7.98 -10.82 -0.21
CA PRO A 255 6.92 -10.89 0.80
C PRO A 255 7.06 -9.78 1.85
N ASP A 256 5.95 -9.17 2.24
CA ASP A 256 5.91 -8.13 3.29
C ASP A 256 6.00 -8.72 4.72
N ALA A 257 5.63 -9.99 4.88
CA ALA A 257 5.53 -10.67 6.17
C ALA A 257 6.88 -11.14 6.74
N VAL A 258 7.89 -11.31 5.89
CA VAL A 258 9.21 -11.87 6.26
C VAL A 258 10.28 -11.00 5.61
N PRO A 259 11.41 -10.70 6.28
CA PRO A 259 12.50 -9.97 5.65
C PRO A 259 13.41 -10.89 4.81
N MET A 260 14.16 -10.30 3.90
CA MET A 260 15.26 -10.97 3.21
C MET A 260 16.45 -11.12 4.18
N TYR A 261 17.10 -12.28 4.16
CA TYR A 261 18.32 -12.54 4.95
C TYR A 261 19.51 -12.68 4.01
N LEU A 262 20.46 -11.76 4.10
CA LEU A 262 21.71 -11.77 3.34
C LEU A 262 22.79 -12.41 4.19
N VAL A 263 23.36 -13.50 3.68
CA VAL A 263 24.25 -14.38 4.46
C VAL A 263 25.70 -14.34 3.99
N ARG A 264 25.96 -13.75 2.82
CA ARG A 264 27.31 -13.64 2.27
C ARG A 264 27.38 -12.55 1.21
N ILE A 265 28.47 -11.80 1.20
CA ILE A 265 28.86 -10.91 0.10
C ILE A 265 30.25 -11.34 -0.36
N GLU A 266 30.48 -11.42 -1.66
CA GLU A 266 31.77 -11.79 -2.24
C GLU A 266 32.25 -10.70 -3.19
N LEU A 267 33.55 -10.45 -3.20
CA LEU A 267 34.24 -9.64 -4.19
C LEU A 267 35.04 -10.56 -5.11
N ARG A 268 34.84 -10.41 -6.42
CA ARG A 268 35.51 -11.20 -7.44
C ARG A 268 36.21 -10.32 -8.46
N ASP A 269 37.25 -10.85 -9.08
CA ASP A 269 37.96 -10.17 -10.18
C ASP A 269 37.27 -10.39 -11.53
N GLU A 270 37.84 -9.79 -12.58
CA GLU A 270 37.46 -9.95 -13.99
C GLU A 270 37.40 -11.41 -14.47
N ASN A 271 38.13 -12.33 -13.84
CA ASN A 271 38.16 -13.75 -14.17
C ASN A 271 37.21 -14.56 -13.27
N ASN A 272 36.35 -13.89 -12.51
CA ASN A 272 35.45 -14.49 -11.53
C ASN A 272 36.19 -15.24 -10.40
N ALA A 273 37.47 -14.96 -10.17
CA ALA A 273 38.24 -15.50 -9.06
C ALA A 273 37.89 -14.75 -7.77
N LEU A 274 37.77 -15.49 -6.67
CA LEU A 274 37.40 -14.92 -5.38
C LEU A 274 38.55 -14.10 -4.80
N ILE A 275 38.33 -12.79 -4.65
CA ILE A 275 39.26 -11.88 -3.97
C ILE A 275 38.98 -11.93 -2.49
N GLU A 276 37.75 -11.64 -2.07
CA GLU A 276 37.38 -11.56 -0.66
C GLU A 276 35.93 -11.99 -0.48
N ALA A 277 35.61 -12.50 0.70
CA ALA A 277 34.25 -12.88 1.06
C ALA A 277 33.97 -12.38 2.47
N TRP A 278 32.83 -11.73 2.63
CA TRP A 278 32.24 -11.36 3.91
C TRP A 278 31.11 -12.35 4.22
N PRO A 279 31.38 -13.47 4.92
CA PRO A 279 30.35 -14.39 5.35
C PRO A 279 29.46 -13.76 6.44
N GLY A 280 28.32 -14.38 6.74
CA GLY A 280 27.38 -13.92 7.76
C GLY A 280 28.01 -13.65 9.12
N THR A 281 29.06 -14.39 9.49
CA THR A 281 29.84 -14.19 10.72
C THR A 281 30.62 -12.87 10.78
N GLU A 282 30.93 -12.28 9.63
CA GLU A 282 31.53 -10.95 9.49
C GLU A 282 30.49 -9.88 9.26
N LEU A 283 29.47 -10.15 8.42
CA LEU A 283 28.36 -9.23 8.20
C LEU A 283 27.62 -8.89 9.49
N GLN A 284 27.48 -9.85 10.41
CA GLN A 284 26.87 -9.63 11.73
C GLN A 284 27.71 -8.70 12.65
N LYS A 285 28.95 -8.39 12.28
CA LYS A 285 29.87 -7.53 13.04
C LYS A 285 30.02 -6.14 12.43
N LEU A 286 29.32 -5.86 11.33
CA LEU A 286 29.41 -4.56 10.68
C LEU A 286 28.99 -3.44 11.64
N PRO A 287 29.78 -2.37 11.75
CA PRO A 287 29.40 -1.23 12.58
C PRO A 287 28.16 -0.55 11.99
N LYS A 288 27.34 0.09 12.83
CA LYS A 288 26.11 0.78 12.37
C LYS A 288 26.40 1.82 11.28
N GLN A 289 27.57 2.46 11.34
CA GLN A 289 28.02 3.46 10.38
C GLN A 289 28.29 2.90 8.98
N ALA A 290 28.51 1.58 8.86
CA ALA A 290 28.65 0.89 7.59
C ALA A 290 27.32 0.71 6.86
N ILE A 291 26.19 0.94 7.53
CA ILE A 291 24.84 0.78 6.97
C ILE A 291 24.10 2.10 7.10
N GLN A 292 24.08 2.87 6.01
CA GLN A 292 23.34 4.13 5.95
C GLN A 292 21.99 3.90 5.26
N ASN A 293 20.94 3.75 6.05
CA ASN A 293 19.58 3.60 5.54
C ASN A 293 19.04 4.91 4.96
N SER A 294 18.33 4.83 3.83
CA SER A 294 17.64 5.98 3.23
C SER A 294 16.36 6.35 3.98
N TYR A 295 15.79 5.42 4.75
CA TYR A 295 14.54 5.59 5.50
C TYR A 295 14.69 5.18 6.96
N ALA A 296 13.83 5.74 7.83
CA ALA A 296 13.84 5.48 9.27
C ALA A 296 13.08 4.21 9.69
N TYR A 297 12.36 3.55 8.78
CA TYR A 297 11.34 2.54 9.12
C TYR A 297 11.78 1.11 8.72
N ASN A 298 11.53 0.67 7.48
CA ASN A 298 12.04 -0.60 6.98
C ASN A 298 13.54 -0.44 6.68
N GLN A 299 14.37 -0.85 7.64
CA GLN A 299 15.81 -0.66 7.60
C GLN A 299 16.56 -1.96 7.33
N VAL A 300 17.61 -1.86 6.51
CA VAL A 300 18.69 -2.84 6.50
C VAL A 300 19.41 -2.75 7.83
N ARG A 301 19.57 -3.90 8.49
CA ARG A 301 20.25 -3.98 9.78
C ARG A 301 21.02 -5.28 9.93
N VAL A 302 21.93 -5.26 10.88
CA VAL A 302 22.68 -6.44 11.30
C VAL A 302 21.75 -7.42 12.02
N GLY A 303 21.82 -8.70 11.65
CA GLY A 303 21.11 -9.81 12.28
C GLY A 303 22.04 -10.92 12.73
N GLN A 304 21.47 -11.97 13.33
CA GLN A 304 22.24 -13.09 13.91
C GLN A 304 23.02 -13.92 12.87
N TYR A 305 22.61 -13.89 11.59
CA TYR A 305 23.20 -14.72 10.53
C TYR A 305 23.69 -13.90 9.33
N GLY A 306 23.83 -12.57 9.48
CA GLY A 306 24.24 -11.67 8.43
C GLY A 306 23.45 -10.36 8.45
N LEU A 307 22.97 -9.89 7.30
CA LEU A 307 22.10 -8.71 7.21
C LEU A 307 20.63 -9.12 7.06
N ILE A 308 19.76 -8.34 7.67
CA ILE A 308 18.30 -8.43 7.53
C ILE A 308 17.86 -7.21 6.73
N ALA A 309 17.18 -7.44 5.62
CA ALA A 309 16.68 -6.42 4.72
C ALA A 309 15.18 -6.67 4.45
N PRO A 310 14.26 -6.00 5.15
CA PRO A 310 12.83 -6.09 4.88
C PRO A 310 12.47 -5.53 3.50
N GLU A 311 11.25 -5.83 3.03
CA GLU A 311 10.71 -5.27 1.79
C GLU A 311 10.77 -3.74 1.79
N SER A 312 11.19 -3.17 0.65
CA SER A 312 11.44 -1.75 0.45
C SER A 312 12.54 -1.15 1.35
N ALA A 313 13.34 -1.97 2.00
CA ALA A 313 14.54 -1.48 2.68
C ALA A 313 15.56 -0.98 1.65
N GLU A 314 16.01 0.26 1.84
CA GLU A 314 17.02 0.89 1.01
C GLU A 314 18.17 1.38 1.90
N ALA A 315 19.39 0.98 1.56
CA ALA A 315 20.57 1.41 2.28
C ALA A 315 21.82 1.50 1.39
N ILE A 316 22.72 2.39 1.76
CA ILE A 316 24.10 2.39 1.31
C ILE A 316 24.89 1.51 2.28
N ILE A 317 25.56 0.49 1.74
CA ILE A 317 26.41 -0.43 2.49
C ILE A 317 27.86 -0.10 2.17
N ARG A 318 28.68 -0.08 3.23
CA ARG A 318 30.13 0.09 3.14
C ARG A 318 30.83 -1.14 3.72
N LEU A 319 31.77 -1.69 2.97
CA LEU A 319 32.55 -2.86 3.36
C LEU A 319 34.03 -2.53 3.24
N ASN A 320 34.80 -2.80 4.29
CA ASN A 320 36.25 -2.64 4.23
C ASN A 320 36.86 -3.94 3.71
N SER A 321 37.66 -3.82 2.64
CA SER A 321 38.47 -4.91 2.12
C SER A 321 39.72 -5.08 2.98
N SER A 322 40.02 -6.31 3.38
CA SER A 322 41.31 -6.64 4.01
C SER A 322 42.45 -6.70 2.98
N LYS A 323 42.10 -6.80 1.70
CA LYS A 323 43.05 -6.81 0.58
C LYS A 323 43.18 -5.41 -0.03
N LYS A 324 44.39 -5.08 -0.48
CA LYS A 324 44.61 -3.90 -1.31
C LYS A 324 43.97 -4.08 -2.68
N LEU A 325 43.04 -3.20 -3.01
CA LEU A 325 42.32 -3.19 -4.27
C LEU A 325 42.96 -2.19 -5.23
N ASN A 326 43.04 -2.56 -6.50
CA ASN A 326 43.57 -1.69 -7.54
C ASN A 326 42.40 -0.96 -8.21
N PRO A 327 42.30 0.38 -8.12
CA PRO A 327 41.22 1.15 -8.72
C PRO A 327 41.13 1.05 -10.25
N GLN A 328 42.18 0.56 -10.92
CA GLN A 328 42.20 0.37 -12.37
C GLN A 328 41.62 -0.97 -12.83
N LYS A 329 41.47 -1.93 -11.92
CA LYS A 329 40.90 -3.25 -12.21
C LYS A 329 39.38 -3.24 -12.05
N GLU A 330 38.73 -4.10 -12.81
CA GLU A 330 37.31 -4.34 -12.69
C GLU A 330 37.06 -5.41 -11.62
N TYR A 331 36.02 -5.17 -10.82
CA TYR A 331 35.60 -6.04 -9.75
C TYR A 331 34.10 -6.26 -9.86
N GLN A 332 33.66 -7.43 -9.41
CA GLN A 332 32.24 -7.74 -9.31
C GLN A 332 31.90 -8.09 -7.86
N LEU A 333 30.86 -7.42 -7.35
CA LEU A 333 30.27 -7.74 -6.06
C LEU A 333 29.14 -8.75 -6.28
N GLN A 334 29.12 -9.82 -5.48
CA GLN A 334 28.06 -10.83 -5.50
C GLN A 334 27.43 -10.93 -4.12
N VAL A 335 26.13 -10.65 -4.04
CA VAL A 335 25.36 -10.68 -2.79
C VAL A 335 24.51 -11.94 -2.76
N TYR A 336 24.57 -12.68 -1.66
CA TYR A 336 23.88 -13.96 -1.50
C TYR A 336 22.86 -13.91 -0.36
N SER A 337 21.69 -14.47 -0.63
CA SER A 337 20.61 -14.67 0.33
C SER A 337 20.61 -16.09 0.90
N VAL A 338 19.89 -16.28 2.01
CA VAL A 338 19.75 -17.58 2.69
C VAL A 338 19.06 -18.63 1.82
N ASP A 339 18.19 -18.23 0.89
CA ASP A 339 17.50 -19.11 -0.06
C ASP A 339 18.35 -19.43 -1.31
N GLY A 340 19.62 -19.02 -1.32
CA GLY A 340 20.59 -19.38 -2.35
C GLY A 340 20.57 -18.49 -3.58
N ARG A 341 19.80 -17.40 -3.60
CA ARG A 341 19.81 -16.43 -4.70
C ARG A 341 21.03 -15.55 -4.65
N ARG A 342 21.43 -15.08 -5.83
CA ARG A 342 22.60 -14.22 -6.05
C ARG A 342 22.20 -13.00 -6.86
N TRP A 343 22.74 -11.85 -6.47
CA TRP A 343 22.68 -10.61 -7.25
C TRP A 343 24.10 -10.11 -7.47
N ASP A 344 24.38 -9.70 -8.72
CA ASP A 344 25.70 -9.29 -9.17
C ASP A 344 25.68 -7.77 -9.42
N LEU A 345 26.76 -7.09 -9.05
CA LEU A 345 26.96 -5.67 -9.32
C LEU A 345 28.42 -5.42 -9.72
N ASP A 346 28.61 -4.85 -10.89
CA ASP A 346 29.93 -4.45 -11.35
C ASP A 346 30.39 -3.18 -10.62
N LEU A 347 31.64 -3.18 -10.18
CA LEU A 347 32.25 -2.06 -9.48
C LEU A 347 32.85 -1.10 -10.52
N ASN A 348 32.13 -0.03 -10.83
CA ASN A 348 32.56 0.94 -11.83
C ASN A 348 33.79 1.73 -11.37
N LYS A 349 34.70 2.00 -12.33
CA LYS A 349 35.79 2.96 -12.21
C LYS A 349 35.23 4.32 -11.79
N ARG A 350 35.97 5.06 -10.97
CA ARG A 350 35.73 6.49 -10.70
C ARG A 350 35.37 7.20 -12.00
N ASP A 351 34.14 7.70 -12.11
CA ASP A 351 33.83 8.73 -13.10
C ASP A 351 34.66 9.97 -12.75
N SER A 352 35.53 10.36 -13.67
CA SER A 352 36.40 11.52 -13.57
C SER A 352 35.66 12.86 -13.77
N SER A 353 34.37 12.94 -13.44
CA SER A 353 33.54 14.13 -13.64
C SER A 353 33.09 14.84 -12.35
N ASP A 354 33.49 14.37 -11.17
CA ASP A 354 33.23 15.06 -9.89
C ASP A 354 34.53 15.64 -9.28
N LEU A 355 35.19 16.56 -10.01
CA LEU A 355 36.24 17.46 -9.50
C LEU A 355 35.79 18.91 -9.59
#